data_AF-A0A956Y7A2-F1
#
_entry.id   AF-A0A956Y7A2-F1
#
_cell.length_a   1.000
_cell.length_b   1.000
_cell.length_c   1.000
_cell.angle_alpha   90.00
_cell.angle_beta   90.00
_cell.angle_gamma   90.00
#
_symmetry.space_group_name_H-M   'P 1'
#
loop_
_entity.id
_entity.type
_entity.pdbx_description
1 polymer ?
#
loop_
_entity_poly.entity_id
_entity_poly.type
_entity_poly.pdbx_seq_one_letter_code
_entity_poly.pdbx_strand_id
1 'polypeptide(L)'
;MATTSKSSSRKPKSTGDQTWVYRFADVDKAEAYCDGSWEGVRALLGGKGANLAEMTRIGVNVPPGFTVTTEACNAYSKIGKFPDGMWEQVLTALKSVEEATGKKFGDDTNPLLVSVRSGAKFSMPGMMDTVLNLGLNDKSAAGMVKLTKDERFVFDSYR
;
A
#
# COMPACT_ATOMS: atom_id res chain seq x y z
N MET A 1 -24.81 -34.94 12.15
CA MET A 1 -24.41 -34.35 10.86
C MET A 1 -23.37 -33.28 11.14
N ALA A 2 -22.09 -33.60 10.96
CA ALA A 2 -20.99 -32.65 11.17
C ALA A 2 -20.64 -32.01 9.81
N THR A 3 -20.85 -30.70 9.69
CA THR A 3 -20.48 -29.91 8.51
C THR A 3 -19.00 -29.51 8.62
N THR A 4 -18.15 -30.19 7.87
CA THR A 4 -16.72 -29.85 7.72
C THR A 4 -16.59 -28.63 6.80
N SER A 5 -16.16 -27.50 7.36
CA SER A 5 -15.78 -26.32 6.58
C SER A 5 -14.49 -26.61 5.82
N LYS A 6 -14.55 -26.69 4.48
CA LYS A 6 -13.36 -26.75 3.63
C LYS A 6 -12.66 -25.39 3.65
N SER A 7 -11.54 -25.33 4.37
CA SER A 7 -10.54 -24.28 4.21
C SER A 7 -9.90 -24.46 2.82
N SER A 8 -10.19 -23.53 1.90
CA SER A 8 -9.58 -23.50 0.57
C SER A 8 -8.17 -22.92 0.67
N SER A 9 -7.17 -23.77 0.89
CA SER A 9 -5.76 -23.39 0.77
C SER A 9 -5.37 -23.32 -0.71
N ARG A 10 -5.22 -22.11 -1.25
CA ARG A 10 -4.83 -21.89 -2.64
C ARG A 10 -3.37 -22.31 -2.86
N LYS A 11 -3.10 -23.10 -3.90
CA LYS A 11 -1.73 -23.52 -4.27
C LYS A 11 -0.92 -22.29 -4.71
N PRO A 12 0.35 -22.16 -4.31
CA PRO A 12 1.21 -21.07 -4.77
C PRO A 12 1.46 -21.22 -6.28
N LYS A 13 1.20 -20.16 -7.05
CA LYS A 13 1.64 -20.05 -8.46
C LYS A 13 3.15 -19.79 -8.50
N SER A 14 3.80 -20.17 -9.61
CA SER A 14 5.25 -20.11 -9.81
C SER A 14 5.85 -18.73 -9.49
N THR A 15 7.06 -18.76 -8.93
CA THR A 15 7.84 -17.64 -8.38
C THR A 15 8.21 -16.51 -9.36
N GLY A 16 7.87 -16.61 -10.65
CA GLY A 16 8.19 -15.59 -11.67
C GLY A 16 7.11 -14.54 -11.96
N ASP A 17 5.84 -14.80 -11.60
CA ASP A 17 4.67 -13.99 -12.03
C ASP A 17 3.81 -13.48 -10.86
N GLN A 18 4.33 -13.51 -9.62
CA GLN A 18 3.53 -13.14 -8.46
C GLN A 18 3.42 -11.63 -8.30
N THR A 19 2.18 -11.12 -8.31
CA THR A 19 1.88 -9.73 -7.99
C THR A 19 1.83 -9.54 -6.48
N TRP A 20 2.80 -8.80 -5.95
CA TRP A 20 2.93 -8.46 -4.53
C TRP A 20 2.33 -7.10 -4.19
N VAL A 21 2.16 -6.23 -5.18
CA VAL A 21 1.71 -4.84 -4.99
C VAL A 21 0.57 -4.51 -5.93
N TYR A 22 -0.53 -4.00 -5.37
CA TYR A 22 -1.70 -3.53 -6.13
C TYR A 22 -1.93 -2.04 -5.88
N ARG A 23 -1.99 -1.24 -6.95
CA ARG A 23 -2.44 0.16 -6.83
C ARG A 23 -3.94 0.19 -6.50
N PHE A 24 -4.43 1.25 -5.87
CA PHE A 24 -5.87 1.35 -5.58
C PHE A 24 -6.74 1.30 -6.85
N ALA A 25 -6.20 1.80 -7.97
CA ALA A 25 -6.84 1.73 -9.29
C ALA A 25 -6.81 0.33 -9.94
N ASP A 26 -6.11 -0.66 -9.38
CA ASP A 26 -5.98 -2.02 -9.93
C ASP A 26 -6.90 -3.04 -9.22
N VAL A 27 -7.99 -2.61 -8.58
CA VAL A 27 -8.86 -3.52 -7.81
C VAL A 27 -9.44 -4.66 -8.66
N ASP A 28 -9.76 -4.39 -9.93
CA ASP A 28 -10.29 -5.41 -10.84
C ASP A 28 -9.25 -6.52 -11.12
N LYS A 29 -7.95 -6.18 -11.11
CA LYS A 29 -6.87 -7.18 -11.21
C LYS A 29 -6.77 -8.01 -9.95
N ALA A 30 -6.98 -7.42 -8.77
CA ALA A 30 -7.01 -8.14 -7.50
C ALA A 30 -8.23 -9.08 -7.44
N GLU A 31 -9.38 -8.63 -7.92
CA GLU A 31 -10.61 -9.42 -8.00
C GLU A 31 -10.49 -10.57 -9.00
N ALA A 32 -9.95 -10.32 -10.19
CA ALA A 32 -9.63 -11.36 -11.16
C ALA A 32 -8.61 -12.36 -10.60
N TYR A 33 -7.58 -11.86 -9.89
CA TYR A 33 -6.65 -12.74 -9.19
C TYR A 33 -7.38 -13.61 -8.17
N CYS A 34 -8.42 -13.11 -7.50
CA CYS A 34 -9.20 -13.82 -6.48
C CYS A 34 -10.40 -14.61 -7.04
N ASP A 35 -10.41 -14.96 -8.33
CA ASP A 35 -11.51 -15.71 -8.98
C ASP A 35 -12.87 -14.99 -8.84
N GLY A 36 -12.89 -13.66 -8.83
CA GLY A 36 -14.10 -12.85 -8.62
C GLY A 36 -14.59 -12.77 -7.17
N SER A 37 -13.82 -13.28 -6.20
CA SER A 37 -14.22 -13.27 -4.79
C SER A 37 -13.79 -11.99 -4.08
N TRP A 38 -14.75 -11.15 -3.68
CA TRP A 38 -14.47 -9.97 -2.85
C TRP A 38 -13.86 -10.33 -1.49
N GLU A 39 -14.32 -11.41 -0.86
CA GLU A 39 -13.70 -11.91 0.38
C GLU A 39 -12.25 -12.36 0.15
N GLY A 40 -11.93 -12.86 -1.06
CA GLY A 40 -10.56 -13.10 -1.50
C GLY A 40 -9.74 -11.81 -1.61
N VAL A 41 -10.30 -10.76 -2.21
CA VAL A 41 -9.64 -9.44 -2.31
C VAL A 41 -9.35 -8.86 -0.92
N ARG A 42 -10.32 -8.93 0.01
CA ARG A 42 -10.11 -8.51 1.40
C ARG A 42 -9.07 -9.35 2.13
N ALA A 43 -8.96 -10.63 1.80
CA ALA A 43 -7.90 -11.49 2.34
C ALA A 43 -6.52 -11.13 1.77
N LEU A 44 -6.45 -10.75 0.49
CA LEU A 44 -5.20 -10.41 -0.22
C LEU A 44 -4.68 -9.00 0.13
N LEU A 45 -5.55 -8.00 0.13
CA LEU A 45 -5.20 -6.59 0.33
C LEU A 45 -5.42 -6.10 1.77
N GLY A 46 -6.02 -6.93 2.61
CA GLY A 46 -6.53 -6.52 3.91
C GLY A 46 -7.78 -5.63 3.79
N GLY A 47 -8.47 -5.40 4.92
CA GLY A 47 -9.73 -4.65 4.94
C GLY A 47 -9.57 -3.19 4.50
N LYS A 48 -8.49 -2.52 4.94
CA LYS A 48 -8.22 -1.11 4.55
C LYS A 48 -7.85 -0.98 3.08
N GLY A 49 -6.93 -1.82 2.60
CA GLY A 49 -6.48 -1.79 1.20
C GLY A 49 -7.62 -2.09 0.24
N ALA A 50 -8.42 -3.13 0.51
CA ALA A 50 -9.60 -3.46 -0.27
C ALA A 50 -10.63 -2.31 -0.29
N ASN A 51 -10.91 -1.69 0.86
CA ASN A 51 -11.86 -0.58 0.93
C ASN A 51 -11.35 0.67 0.19
N LEU A 52 -10.05 1.00 0.28
CA LEU A 52 -9.48 2.13 -0.48
C LEU A 52 -9.58 1.88 -1.98
N ALA A 53 -9.28 0.66 -2.42
CA ALA A 53 -9.39 0.26 -3.82
C ALA A 53 -10.84 0.30 -4.32
N GLU A 54 -11.80 -0.13 -3.48
CA GLU A 54 -13.23 -0.03 -3.79
C GLU A 54 -13.69 1.42 -3.89
N MET A 55 -13.30 2.26 -2.93
CA MET A 55 -13.61 3.70 -2.96
C MET A 55 -13.08 4.35 -4.23
N THR A 56 -11.86 4.00 -4.65
CA THR A 56 -11.30 4.45 -5.93
C THR A 56 -12.13 3.95 -7.12
N ARG A 57 -12.53 2.67 -7.14
CA ARG A 57 -13.34 2.09 -8.23
C ARG A 57 -14.70 2.77 -8.38
N ILE A 58 -15.38 3.10 -7.29
CA ILE A 58 -16.68 3.78 -7.32
C ILE A 58 -16.58 5.30 -7.55
N GLY A 59 -15.37 5.82 -7.80
CA GLY A 59 -15.14 7.22 -8.16
C GLY A 59 -15.04 8.18 -6.96
N VAL A 60 -14.86 7.69 -5.74
CA VAL A 60 -14.52 8.56 -4.60
C VAL A 60 -13.10 9.10 -4.79
N ASN A 61 -12.90 10.39 -4.51
CA ASN A 61 -11.60 11.04 -4.60
C ASN A 61 -10.66 10.58 -3.47
N VAL A 62 -10.06 9.40 -3.66
CA VAL A 62 -9.04 8.82 -2.78
C VAL A 62 -7.66 9.25 -3.28
N PRO A 63 -6.77 9.78 -2.41
CA PRO A 63 -5.39 10.04 -2.79
C PRO A 63 -4.71 8.80 -3.39
N PRO A 64 -3.94 8.93 -4.48
CA PRO A 64 -3.32 7.78 -5.13
C PRO A 64 -2.39 7.04 -4.17
N GLY A 65 -2.37 5.72 -4.30
CA GLY A 65 -1.60 4.85 -3.43
C GLY A 65 -1.67 3.39 -3.87
N PHE A 66 -1.04 2.53 -3.08
CA PHE A 66 -0.96 1.10 -3.34
C PHE A 66 -0.95 0.30 -2.04
N THR A 67 -1.23 -1.00 -2.17
CA THR A 67 -1.24 -1.97 -1.10
C THR A 67 -0.22 -3.05 -1.39
N VAL A 68 0.65 -3.32 -0.41
CA VAL A 68 1.50 -4.52 -0.39
C VAL A 68 0.67 -5.66 0.19
N THR A 69 0.59 -6.79 -0.50
CA THR A 69 -0.35 -7.86 -0.17
C THR A 69 -0.03 -8.56 1.16
N THR A 70 -1.04 -9.20 1.74
CA THR A 70 -0.86 -10.12 2.88
C THR A 70 0.03 -11.32 2.51
N GLU A 71 0.01 -11.75 1.26
CA GLU A 71 0.92 -12.79 0.74
C GLU A 71 2.39 -12.34 0.81
N ALA A 72 2.70 -11.09 0.45
CA ALA A 72 4.06 -10.54 0.57
C ALA A 72 4.52 -10.51 2.03
N CYS A 73 3.62 -10.14 2.96
CA CYS A 73 3.89 -10.16 4.40
C CYS A 73 4.16 -11.59 4.90
N ASN A 74 3.36 -12.57 4.46
CA ASN A 74 3.57 -13.98 4.81
C ASN A 74 4.90 -14.53 4.25
N ALA A 75 5.28 -14.14 3.04
CA ALA A 75 6.55 -14.54 2.44
C ALA A 75 7.73 -13.93 3.22
N TYR A 76 7.67 -12.63 3.55
CA TYR A 76 8.66 -11.96 4.37
C TYR A 76 8.81 -12.62 5.75
N SER A 77 7.69 -12.91 6.42
CA SER A 77 7.69 -13.49 7.76
C SER A 77 8.33 -14.89 7.82
N LYS A 78 8.32 -15.64 6.71
CA LYS A 78 8.93 -16.98 6.63
C LYS A 78 10.44 -16.95 6.43
N ILE A 79 10.95 -15.94 5.70
CA ILE A 79 12.33 -15.93 5.18
C ILE A 79 13.17 -14.81 5.83
N GLY A 80 12.52 -13.81 6.43
CA GLY A 80 13.16 -12.60 6.96
C GLY A 80 13.70 -11.66 5.88
N LYS A 81 13.30 -11.86 4.62
CA LYS A 81 13.73 -11.08 3.44
C LYS A 81 12.54 -10.80 2.54
N PHE A 82 12.60 -9.69 1.79
CA PHE A 82 11.58 -9.41 0.80
C PHE A 82 11.55 -10.52 -0.26
N PRO A 83 10.35 -10.99 -0.67
CA PRO A 83 10.25 -11.95 -1.75
C PRO A 83 10.74 -11.31 -3.06
N ASP A 84 11.30 -12.14 -3.94
CA ASP A 84 11.88 -11.71 -5.21
C ASP A 84 10.86 -10.89 -6.02
N GLY A 85 11.32 -9.77 -6.58
CA GLY A 85 10.51 -8.85 -7.38
C GLY A 85 9.55 -7.94 -6.61
N MET A 86 9.37 -8.13 -5.30
CA MET A 86 8.43 -7.31 -4.52
C MET A 86 8.88 -5.86 -4.42
N TRP A 87 10.18 -5.63 -4.19
CA TRP A 87 10.70 -4.28 -4.04
C TRP A 87 10.60 -3.49 -5.34
N GLU A 88 10.88 -4.11 -6.48
CA GLU A 88 10.75 -3.54 -7.81
C GLU A 88 9.29 -3.15 -8.10
N GLN A 89 8.33 -3.96 -7.66
CA GLN A 89 6.91 -3.64 -7.74
C GLN A 89 6.52 -2.45 -6.85
N VAL A 90 7.09 -2.34 -5.64
CA VAL A 90 6.90 -1.17 -4.77
C VAL A 90 7.41 0.10 -5.44
N LEU A 91 8.62 0.07 -6.00
CA LEU A 91 9.20 1.22 -6.71
C LEU A 91 8.36 1.61 -7.94
N THR A 92 7.86 0.63 -8.69
CA THR A 92 6.96 0.84 -9.83
C THR A 92 5.66 1.49 -9.39
N ALA A 93 5.06 1.00 -8.29
CA ALA A 93 3.84 1.58 -7.75
C ALA A 93 4.06 2.99 -7.20
N LEU A 94 5.18 3.25 -6.51
CA LEU A 94 5.55 4.57 -6.02
C LEU A 94 5.69 5.57 -7.18
N LYS A 95 6.35 5.17 -8.27
CA LYS A 95 6.45 6.00 -9.48
C LYS A 95 5.08 6.38 -10.07
N SER A 96 4.12 5.45 -10.04
CA SER A 96 2.76 5.77 -10.50
C SER A 96 2.05 6.78 -9.58
N VAL A 97 2.37 6.80 -8.28
CA VAL A 97 1.86 7.82 -7.34
C VAL A 97 2.54 9.17 -7.63
N GLU A 98 3.83 9.18 -7.92
CA GLU A 98 4.55 10.38 -8.34
C GLU A 98 3.92 11.00 -9.59
N GLU A 99 3.68 10.19 -10.62
CA GLU A 99 3.03 10.60 -11.87
C GLU A 99 1.62 11.15 -11.63
N ALA A 100 0.81 10.47 -10.82
CA ALA A 100 -0.56 10.89 -10.52
C ALA A 100 -0.64 12.18 -9.69
N THR A 101 0.37 12.47 -8.87
CA THR A 101 0.40 13.65 -8.00
C THR A 101 1.19 14.82 -8.58
N GLY A 102 2.02 14.57 -9.60
CA GLY A 102 3.01 15.53 -10.10
C GLY A 102 4.11 15.85 -9.09
N LYS A 103 4.27 15.03 -8.04
CA LYS A 103 5.26 15.18 -6.96
C LYS A 103 6.27 14.04 -7.03
N LYS A 104 7.45 14.22 -6.42
CA LYS A 104 8.49 13.19 -6.44
C LYS A 104 8.99 12.85 -5.04
N PHE A 105 9.11 11.57 -4.75
CA PHE A 105 9.55 11.06 -3.45
C PHE A 105 11.03 11.39 -3.23
N GLY A 106 11.32 12.10 -2.14
CA GLY A 106 12.66 12.59 -1.82
C GLY A 106 13.09 13.85 -2.60
N ASP A 107 12.19 14.51 -3.34
CA ASP A 107 12.48 15.78 -4.02
C ASP A 107 12.60 16.95 -3.03
N ASP A 108 13.46 17.93 -3.33
CA ASP A 108 13.74 19.06 -2.46
C ASP A 108 12.88 20.30 -2.75
N THR A 109 12.08 20.27 -3.82
CA THR A 109 11.32 21.42 -4.31
C THR A 109 9.82 21.10 -4.36
N ASN A 110 9.44 19.93 -4.83
CA ASN A 110 8.06 19.43 -4.84
C ASN A 110 7.96 17.99 -4.28
N PRO A 111 8.25 17.80 -2.98
CA PRO A 111 8.29 16.48 -2.36
C PRO A 111 6.93 15.78 -2.37
N LEU A 112 6.97 14.47 -2.63
CA LEU A 112 5.90 13.52 -2.31
C LEU A 112 6.14 12.98 -0.90
N LEU A 113 5.14 13.12 -0.04
CA LEU A 113 5.09 12.48 1.28
C LEU A 113 4.03 11.40 1.27
N VAL A 114 4.31 10.28 1.92
CA VAL A 114 3.39 9.13 1.99
C VAL A 114 3.03 8.81 3.44
N SER A 115 1.86 8.20 3.61
CA SER A 115 1.48 7.56 4.87
C SER A 115 1.59 6.05 4.71
N VAL A 116 2.17 5.39 5.71
CA VAL A 116 2.29 3.93 5.76
C VAL A 116 1.38 3.43 6.86
N ARG A 117 0.41 2.58 6.48
CA ARG A 117 -0.65 2.12 7.36
C ARG A 117 -0.77 0.60 7.30
N SER A 118 -0.69 -0.04 8.46
CA SER A 118 -0.94 -1.48 8.57
C SER A 118 -2.40 -1.82 8.23
N GLY A 119 -2.61 -2.94 7.52
CA GLY A 119 -3.92 -3.43 7.12
C GLY A 119 -3.93 -4.95 7.05
N ALA A 120 -4.67 -5.60 7.95
CA ALA A 120 -4.88 -7.03 7.93
C ALA A 120 -6.29 -7.37 7.40
N LYS A 121 -6.54 -8.65 7.11
CA LYS A 121 -7.87 -9.14 6.72
C LYS A 121 -8.93 -8.81 7.77
N PHE A 122 -8.59 -9.06 9.03
CA PHE A 122 -9.43 -8.74 10.18
C PHE A 122 -8.87 -7.51 10.90
N SER A 123 -9.77 -6.68 11.43
CA SER A 123 -9.36 -5.55 12.26
C SER A 123 -8.65 -6.08 13.50
N MET A 124 -7.40 -5.69 13.69
CA MET A 124 -6.61 -6.00 14.87
C MET A 124 -6.23 -4.68 15.54
N PRO A 125 -7.01 -4.23 16.55
CA PRO A 125 -6.60 -3.11 17.40
C PRO A 125 -5.25 -3.42 18.05
N GLY A 126 -4.29 -2.49 18.00
CA GLY A 126 -2.92 -2.69 18.50
C GLY A 126 -1.91 -3.21 17.48
N MET A 127 -2.26 -3.29 16.19
CA MET A 127 -1.26 -3.45 15.12
C MET A 127 -0.35 -2.21 15.00
N MET A 128 0.78 -2.40 14.28
CA MET A 128 1.77 -1.37 13.93
C MET A 128 1.14 0.01 13.68
N ASP A 129 1.73 1.01 14.32
CA ASP A 129 1.32 2.41 14.26
C ASP A 129 1.29 2.94 12.82
N THR A 130 0.40 3.90 12.57
CA THR A 130 0.39 4.63 11.30
C THR A 130 1.55 5.61 11.30
N VAL A 131 2.42 5.51 10.29
CA VAL A 131 3.48 6.48 10.04
C VAL A 131 2.98 7.50 9.03
N LEU A 132 2.96 8.78 9.43
CA LEU A 132 2.64 9.90 8.56
C LEU A 132 3.91 10.61 8.10
N ASN A 133 3.80 11.40 7.04
CA ASN A 133 4.87 12.27 6.53
C ASN A 133 6.18 11.56 6.15
N LEU A 134 6.12 10.27 5.81
CA LEU A 134 7.30 9.53 5.35
C LEU A 134 7.78 10.12 4.02
N GLY A 135 9.08 10.43 3.97
CA GLY A 135 9.70 11.19 2.87
C GLY A 135 10.29 12.52 3.34
N LEU A 136 9.93 13.01 4.54
CA LEU A 136 10.57 14.17 5.15
C LEU A 136 12.04 13.88 5.51
N ASN A 137 12.90 14.80 5.11
CA ASN A 137 14.29 14.97 5.50
C ASN A 137 14.62 16.48 5.44
N ASP A 138 15.82 16.87 5.83
CA ASP A 138 16.23 18.29 5.90
C ASP A 138 16.01 19.05 4.57
N LYS A 139 16.27 18.39 3.44
CA LYS A 139 16.11 19.01 2.10
C LYS A 139 14.63 19.15 1.72
N SER A 140 13.85 18.08 1.86
CA SER A 140 12.43 18.12 1.54
C SER A 140 11.64 19.01 2.50
N ALA A 141 12.06 19.12 3.77
CA ALA A 141 11.49 20.05 4.73
C ALA A 141 11.72 21.50 4.27
N ALA A 142 12.95 21.86 3.87
CA ALA A 142 13.22 23.18 3.30
C ALA A 142 12.38 23.47 2.05
N GLY A 143 12.16 22.46 1.19
CA GLY A 143 11.22 22.54 0.07
C GLY A 143 9.78 22.80 0.49
N MET A 144 9.29 22.04 1.47
CA MET A 144 7.94 22.19 2.01
C MET A 144 7.71 23.58 2.60
N VAL A 145 8.68 24.16 3.31
CA VAL A 145 8.56 25.53 3.85
C VAL A 145 8.31 26.54 2.74
N LYS A 146 9.00 26.39 1.60
CA LYS A 146 8.79 27.27 0.43
C LYS A 146 7.40 27.11 -0.19
N LEU A 147 6.89 25.88 -0.25
CA LEU A 147 5.58 25.56 -0.84
C LEU A 147 4.42 26.00 0.05
N THR A 148 4.48 25.72 1.34
CA THR A 148 3.39 26.00 2.29
C THR A 148 3.43 27.43 2.81
N LYS A 149 4.61 28.07 2.77
CA LYS A 149 4.90 29.35 3.44
C LYS A 149 4.60 29.31 4.95
N ASP A 150 4.73 28.12 5.54
CA ASP A 150 4.48 27.87 6.95
C ASP A 150 5.59 26.97 7.52
N GLU A 151 6.62 27.63 8.05
CA GLU A 151 7.78 26.97 8.65
C GLU A 151 7.39 26.13 9.88
N ARG A 152 6.49 26.67 10.71
CA ARG A 152 6.04 26.00 11.94
C ARG A 152 5.34 24.69 11.61
N PHE A 153 4.42 24.69 10.64
CA PHE A 153 3.71 23.48 10.20
C PHE A 153 4.67 22.38 9.74
N VAL A 154 5.70 22.75 8.97
CA VAL A 154 6.64 21.78 8.41
C VAL A 154 7.50 21.15 9.49
N PHE A 155 8.08 21.95 10.39
CA PHE A 155 8.90 21.41 11.47
C PHE A 155 8.08 20.71 12.56
N ASP A 156 6.81 21.08 12.75
CA ASP A 156 5.88 20.29 13.57
C ASP A 156 5.59 18.92 12.98
N SER A 157 5.56 18.82 11.65
CA SER A 157 5.38 17.54 10.93
C SER A 157 6.64 16.67 10.89
N TYR A 158 7.82 17.26 11.10
CA TYR A 158 9.13 16.60 10.98
C TYR A 158 9.68 16.09 12.33
N ARG A 159 9.27 16.70 13.45
CA ARG A 159 9.78 16.41 14.81
C ARG A 159 9.21 15.16 15.45
#